data_AF-A0A1S3QCI3-F1
#
_entry.id   AF-A0A1S3QCI3-F1
#
_cell.length_a   1.000
_cell.length_b   1.000
_cell.length_c   1.000
_cell.angle_alpha   90.00
_cell.angle_beta   90.00
_cell.angle_gamma   90.00
#
_symmetry.space_group_name_H-M   'P 1'
#
loop_
_entity.id
_entity.type
_entity.pdbx_description
1 polymer ?
#
loop_
_entity_poly.entity_id
_entity_poly.type
_entity_poly.pdbx_seq_one_letter_code
_entity_poly.pdbx_strand_id
1 'polypeptide(L)'
;FIFTSRGHAEVVTDRTFGEGSGIILLDDVRCEGTESSLLDCRHGTWGHSDCSHGEDVGVRCRAGAKEEETNEVPAVAPATGPLLRLVGGGSHNEGRVEVYLHGDWGSICDSGWNDLNAAVVCRQLGHSGHAVAAGGFGRGKGPVHLDQVRCTGKEDFLGECPSLGWGRDGCRWRQDAGVSCDHAPRATEGRARPSELTCGVRKIVEEGNERKSGGGGGENVLRTSWPWQVSVWLGSEGKDGHPICSGTLISPCWALASAHCFTRFGIGPSQYVVRVGGSDRILTPERVVVHRKFRADQGPGGHDLALLRLPSPKDHCLTFDPHTNAACLPTPDAAGGKTPLSCIAVVTAGWDGPDAVLQSWVPLLTSWQCKKRYGDGYSSHGTLCAGSPPDTRRLHGNNGCQGNWGGGLVCQGEGGRWVLTGIVSGGYGCSDPSTPALYTRVRRFRGWIDEVTHTHNHDELKQTH
;
A
#
# COMPACT_ATOMS: atom_id res chain seq x y z
N PHE A 1 -33.20 -7.55 25.51
CA PHE A 1 -33.00 -6.16 25.08
C PHE A 1 -33.29 -6.09 23.60
N ILE A 2 -34.44 -5.52 23.25
CA ILE A 2 -34.93 -5.38 21.87
C ILE A 2 -34.33 -4.07 21.35
N PHE A 3 -33.44 -4.13 20.34
CA PHE A 3 -33.11 -2.93 19.58
C PHE A 3 -34.27 -2.67 18.62
N THR A 4 -35.10 -1.67 18.93
CA THR A 4 -36.08 -1.14 17.99
C THR A 4 -35.34 -0.28 16.97
N SER A 5 -35.40 -0.65 15.69
CA SER A 5 -35.03 0.22 14.57
C SER A 5 -35.89 1.49 14.64
N ARG A 6 -35.24 2.65 14.81
CA ARG A 6 -35.90 3.96 14.73
C ARG A 6 -35.20 4.81 13.68
N GLY A 7 -35.54 4.55 12.43
CA GLY A 7 -35.20 5.38 11.29
C GLY A 7 -35.76 4.76 10.02
N HIS A 8 -36.47 5.56 9.22
CA HIS A 8 -36.86 5.19 7.86
C HIS A 8 -35.90 5.91 6.91
N ALA A 9 -35.14 5.16 6.11
CA ALA A 9 -34.22 5.70 5.12
C ALA A 9 -34.69 5.29 3.72
N GLU A 10 -34.63 6.23 2.77
CA GLU A 10 -34.93 5.97 1.36
C GLU A 10 -33.71 6.29 0.49
N VAL A 11 -33.46 5.46 -0.52
CA VAL A 11 -32.41 5.68 -1.52
C VAL A 11 -32.95 6.63 -2.58
N VAL A 12 -32.13 7.59 -2.97
CA VAL A 12 -32.46 8.63 -3.94
C VAL A 12 -31.44 8.55 -5.08
N THR A 13 -31.89 8.24 -6.30
CA THR A 13 -31.02 7.94 -7.46
C THR A 13 -31.14 8.97 -8.60
N ASP A 14 -31.87 10.06 -8.39
CA ASP A 14 -32.25 11.05 -9.43
C ASP A 14 -31.34 12.29 -9.43
N ARG A 15 -30.10 12.19 -8.92
CA ARG A 15 -29.14 13.30 -8.77
C ARG A 15 -29.65 14.47 -7.93
N THR A 16 -30.68 14.27 -7.09
CA THR A 16 -31.23 15.31 -6.20
C THR A 16 -30.15 16.04 -5.38
N PHE A 17 -29.08 15.34 -5.00
CA PHE A 17 -28.01 15.87 -4.17
C PHE A 17 -26.76 16.31 -4.95
N GLY A 18 -26.85 16.35 -6.28
CA GLY A 18 -25.72 16.60 -7.17
C GLY A 18 -24.85 15.36 -7.42
N GLU A 19 -23.84 15.54 -8.25
CA GLU A 19 -22.85 14.51 -8.58
C GLU A 19 -21.64 14.64 -7.66
N GLY A 20 -21.04 13.51 -7.26
CA GLY A 20 -19.79 13.49 -6.54
C GLY A 20 -18.59 13.83 -7.42
N SER A 21 -17.40 13.74 -6.85
CA SER A 21 -16.14 13.94 -7.57
C SER A 21 -15.05 13.05 -6.99
N GLY A 22 -14.11 12.60 -7.83
CA GLY A 22 -12.98 11.78 -7.41
C GLY A 22 -13.10 10.32 -7.88
N ILE A 23 -12.56 9.39 -7.07
CA ILE A 23 -12.62 7.96 -7.38
C ILE A 23 -13.89 7.34 -6.77
N ILE A 24 -14.55 6.46 -7.53
CA ILE A 24 -15.69 5.69 -7.04
C ILE A 24 -15.15 4.42 -6.38
N LEU A 25 -15.47 4.24 -5.09
CA LEU A 25 -14.88 3.20 -4.26
C LEU A 25 -15.72 1.92 -4.21
N LEU A 26 -17.04 2.06 -4.32
CA LEU A 26 -18.00 0.98 -4.21
C LEU A 26 -18.98 1.07 -5.37
N ASP A 27 -19.25 -0.10 -5.95
CA ASP A 27 -20.20 -0.31 -7.03
C ASP A 27 -21.10 -1.50 -6.66
N ASP A 28 -22.27 -1.63 -7.29
CA ASP A 28 -23.19 -2.76 -7.11
C ASP A 28 -23.58 -3.02 -5.64
N VAL A 29 -23.64 -1.96 -4.82
CA VAL A 29 -23.90 -2.06 -3.37
C VAL A 29 -25.33 -2.48 -3.12
N ARG A 30 -25.50 -3.60 -2.42
CA ARG A 30 -26.77 -4.21 -2.02
C ARG A 30 -26.71 -4.58 -0.55
N CYS A 31 -27.45 -3.84 0.26
CA CYS A 31 -27.59 -4.08 1.69
C CYS A 31 -28.96 -4.70 2.01
N GLU A 32 -29.02 -5.52 3.05
CA GLU A 32 -30.27 -6.03 3.63
C GLU A 32 -30.87 -5.06 4.67
N GLY A 33 -30.07 -4.09 5.13
CA GLY A 33 -30.45 -3.05 6.09
C GLY A 33 -30.19 -3.43 7.56
N THR A 34 -29.46 -4.52 7.79
CA THR A 34 -29.04 -4.98 9.14
C THR A 34 -27.55 -4.79 9.40
N GLU A 35 -26.81 -4.44 8.36
CA GLU A 35 -25.37 -4.23 8.38
C GLU A 35 -24.99 -3.00 9.20
N SER A 36 -23.85 -3.09 9.90
CA SER A 36 -23.27 -1.96 10.65
C SER A 36 -22.46 -1.00 9.78
N SER A 37 -22.10 -1.42 8.57
CA SER A 37 -21.24 -0.70 7.64
C SER A 37 -21.60 -1.04 6.20
N LEU A 38 -21.40 -0.09 5.27
CA LEU A 38 -21.55 -0.32 3.83
C LEU A 38 -20.57 -1.36 3.28
N LEU A 39 -19.43 -1.58 3.96
CA LEU A 39 -18.46 -2.62 3.60
C LEU A 39 -18.92 -4.03 3.94
N ASP A 40 -19.91 -4.16 4.82
CA ASP A 40 -20.50 -5.46 5.19
C ASP A 40 -21.61 -5.87 4.20
N CYS A 41 -22.09 -4.92 3.39
CA CYS A 41 -23.07 -5.17 2.34
C CYS A 41 -22.45 -5.96 1.19
N ARG A 42 -23.28 -6.65 0.41
CA ARG A 42 -22.82 -7.23 -0.85
C ARG A 42 -22.50 -6.10 -1.81
N HIS A 43 -21.30 -6.06 -2.35
CA HIS A 43 -20.89 -5.03 -3.30
C HIS A 43 -19.95 -5.61 -4.37
N GLY A 44 -19.70 -4.82 -5.42
CA GLY A 44 -18.70 -5.08 -6.46
C GLY A 44 -17.26 -5.02 -5.94
N THR A 45 -16.29 -5.11 -6.84
CA THR A 45 -14.87 -5.08 -6.42
C THR A 45 -14.47 -3.67 -6.01
N TRP A 46 -13.80 -3.53 -4.87
CA TRP A 46 -13.38 -2.22 -4.35
C TRP A 46 -12.51 -1.45 -5.34
N GLY A 47 -12.87 -0.19 -5.60
CA GLY A 47 -12.17 0.70 -6.53
C GLY A 47 -12.24 0.28 -8.00
N HIS A 48 -13.07 -0.70 -8.33
CA HIS A 48 -13.37 -1.09 -9.71
C HIS A 48 -14.86 -0.90 -9.94
N SER A 49 -15.20 0.23 -10.56
CA SER A 49 -16.57 0.57 -10.94
C SER A 49 -16.66 0.82 -12.45
N ASP A 50 -17.82 0.53 -13.03
CA ASP A 50 -18.20 1.09 -14.33
C ASP A 50 -19.11 2.32 -14.19
N CYS A 51 -19.49 2.65 -12.95
CA CYS A 51 -20.20 3.87 -12.61
C CYS A 51 -19.46 5.16 -12.98
N SER A 52 -20.24 6.18 -13.31
CA SER A 52 -19.87 7.60 -13.34
C SER A 52 -20.46 8.34 -12.13
N HIS A 53 -19.97 9.54 -11.80
CA HIS A 53 -20.58 10.35 -10.73
C HIS A 53 -22.03 10.78 -11.01
N GLY A 54 -22.49 10.64 -12.25
CA GLY A 54 -23.89 10.78 -12.60
C GLY A 54 -24.79 9.65 -12.05
N GLU A 55 -24.21 8.61 -11.48
CA GLU A 55 -24.87 7.43 -10.90
C GLU A 55 -24.68 7.37 -9.37
N ASP A 56 -24.07 8.41 -8.78
CA ASP A 56 -23.90 8.48 -7.32
C ASP A 56 -25.26 8.43 -6.62
N VAL A 57 -25.32 7.61 -5.57
CA VAL A 57 -26.54 7.37 -4.79
C VAL A 57 -26.63 8.32 -3.60
N GLY A 58 -27.81 8.91 -3.41
CA GLY A 58 -28.15 9.68 -2.22
C GLY A 58 -28.99 8.85 -1.24
N VAL A 59 -28.99 9.25 0.03
CA VAL A 59 -29.88 8.69 1.05
C VAL A 59 -30.63 9.81 1.75
N ARG A 60 -31.94 9.63 1.95
CA ARG A 60 -32.76 10.52 2.78
C ARG A 60 -33.22 9.77 4.01
N CYS A 61 -32.73 10.20 5.17
CA CYS A 61 -33.11 9.65 6.47
C CYS A 61 -34.23 10.51 7.05
N ARG A 62 -35.34 9.90 7.49
CA ARG A 62 -36.41 10.60 8.22
C ARG A 62 -36.28 10.35 9.72
N ALA A 63 -36.18 11.43 10.49
CA ALA A 63 -36.33 11.39 11.93
C ALA A 63 -37.80 11.10 12.31
N GLY A 64 -38.04 10.54 13.50
CA GLY A 64 -39.40 10.35 14.00
C GLY A 64 -40.15 11.67 14.13
N ALA A 65 -41.49 11.63 14.14
CA ALA A 65 -42.45 12.76 14.00
C ALA A 65 -42.36 13.92 15.03
N LYS A 66 -41.25 14.09 15.75
CA LYS A 66 -41.02 15.14 16.76
C LYS A 66 -39.70 15.89 16.59
N GLU A 67 -38.93 15.65 15.53
CA GLU A 67 -37.67 16.37 15.25
C GLU A 67 -37.83 17.20 13.98
N GLU A 68 -37.25 18.41 13.96
CA GLU A 68 -37.24 19.26 12.77
C GLU A 68 -36.46 18.54 11.65
N GLU A 69 -37.02 18.52 10.43
CA GLU A 69 -36.35 17.92 9.27
C GLU A 69 -35.18 18.82 8.83
N THR A 70 -34.02 18.61 9.43
CA THR A 70 -32.77 19.30 9.11
C THR A 70 -31.73 18.30 8.59
N ASN A 71 -30.92 18.71 7.60
CA ASN A 71 -29.68 18.00 7.27
C ASN A 71 -28.58 18.22 8.34
N GLU A 72 -28.87 19.04 9.35
CA GLU A 72 -28.00 19.21 10.51
C GLU A 72 -27.98 17.90 11.30
N VAL A 73 -26.84 17.21 11.23
CA VAL A 73 -26.55 16.09 12.11
C VAL A 73 -26.47 16.65 13.53
N PRO A 74 -27.33 16.23 14.48
CA PRO A 74 -27.23 16.69 15.86
C PRO A 74 -25.80 16.46 16.35
N ALA A 75 -25.21 17.45 17.02
CA ALA A 75 -23.90 17.35 17.65
C ALA A 75 -23.94 16.41 18.87
N VAL A 76 -24.47 15.20 18.71
CA VAL A 76 -23.93 14.05 19.41
C VAL A 76 -22.54 13.90 18.83
N ALA A 77 -21.52 14.21 19.63
CA ALA A 77 -20.13 14.03 19.26
C ALA A 77 -20.00 12.67 18.54
N PRO A 78 -19.64 12.66 17.24
CA PRO A 78 -19.22 11.42 16.64
C PRO A 78 -18.05 10.94 17.50
N ALA A 79 -17.83 9.63 17.56
CA ALA A 79 -16.53 9.13 18.01
C ALA A 79 -15.35 9.61 17.12
N THR A 80 -15.57 10.60 16.23
CA THR A 80 -14.76 11.04 15.09
C THR A 80 -14.93 12.55 14.81
N GLY A 81 -14.69 13.45 15.77
CA GLY A 81 -14.43 14.90 15.55
C GLY A 81 -15.39 15.77 14.68
N PRO A 82 -15.08 17.07 14.47
CA PRO A 82 -15.84 17.95 13.57
C PRO A 82 -15.49 17.70 12.10
N LEU A 83 -16.45 17.83 11.18
CA LEU A 83 -16.21 17.61 9.74
C LEU A 83 -15.26 18.68 9.15
N LEU A 84 -14.34 18.23 8.30
CA LEU A 84 -13.34 19.07 7.64
C LEU A 84 -13.39 18.90 6.12
N ARG A 85 -13.03 19.95 5.39
CA ARG A 85 -12.77 19.89 3.94
C ARG A 85 -11.64 20.84 3.53
N LEU A 86 -11.00 20.52 2.40
CA LEU A 86 -9.99 21.38 1.76
C LEU A 86 -10.59 22.07 0.54
N VAL A 87 -10.43 23.39 0.44
CA VAL A 87 -11.02 24.21 -0.63
C VAL A 87 -9.98 25.09 -1.30
N GLY A 88 -10.01 25.17 -2.63
CA GLY A 88 -9.14 26.08 -3.40
C GLY A 88 -7.72 25.58 -3.62
N GLY A 89 -7.42 24.31 -3.30
CA GLY A 89 -6.18 23.63 -3.71
C GLY A 89 -6.19 23.18 -5.17
N GLY A 90 -5.00 22.95 -5.73
CA GLY A 90 -4.83 22.38 -7.07
C GLY A 90 -4.97 20.86 -7.12
N SER A 91 -5.06 20.23 -5.95
CA SER A 91 -5.14 18.78 -5.74
C SER A 91 -5.97 18.46 -4.50
N HIS A 92 -6.37 17.20 -4.33
CA HIS A 92 -7.26 16.77 -3.24
C HIS A 92 -6.60 16.77 -1.86
N ASN A 93 -5.27 16.80 -1.81
CA ASN A 93 -4.46 16.77 -0.60
C ASN A 93 -4.01 18.17 -0.16
N GLU A 94 -4.45 19.26 -0.80
CA GLU A 94 -4.10 20.61 -0.38
C GLU A 94 -5.29 21.56 -0.47
N GLY A 95 -5.27 22.62 0.32
CA GLY A 95 -6.30 23.65 0.26
C GLY A 95 -6.47 24.43 1.56
N ARG A 96 -7.32 25.46 1.50
CA ARG A 96 -7.83 26.16 2.68
C ARG A 96 -8.66 25.19 3.49
N VAL A 97 -8.41 25.13 4.80
CA VAL A 97 -9.17 24.30 5.73
C VAL A 97 -10.46 25.01 6.09
N GLU A 98 -11.57 24.34 5.81
CA GLU A 98 -12.89 24.74 6.29
C GLU A 98 -13.42 23.66 7.23
N VAL A 99 -14.02 24.11 8.34
CA VAL A 99 -14.60 23.26 9.37
C VAL A 99 -16.10 23.48 9.41
N TYR A 100 -16.87 22.41 9.61
CA TYR A 100 -18.32 22.49 9.73
C TYR A 100 -18.70 22.57 11.21
N LEU A 101 -19.21 23.73 11.65
CA LEU A 101 -19.62 23.99 13.03
C LEU A 101 -20.89 24.85 13.04
N HIS A 102 -21.84 24.53 13.92
CA HIS A 102 -23.10 25.27 14.07
C HIS A 102 -23.94 25.38 12.78
N GLY A 103 -23.99 24.29 11.99
CA GLY A 103 -24.87 24.21 10.81
C GLY A 103 -24.29 24.79 9.52
N ASP A 104 -23.14 25.45 9.57
CA ASP A 104 -22.50 26.07 8.40
C ASP A 104 -20.99 25.77 8.30
N TRP A 105 -20.44 26.01 7.10
CA TRP A 105 -19.00 25.94 6.86
C TRP A 105 -18.35 27.29 7.15
N GLY A 106 -17.24 27.26 7.88
CA GLY A 106 -16.45 28.45 8.16
C GLY A 106 -14.95 28.20 8.10
N SER A 107 -14.20 29.28 7.90
CA SER A 107 -12.75 29.24 7.81
C SER A 107 -12.09 29.26 9.19
N ILE A 108 -10.80 28.97 9.20
CA ILE A 108 -9.96 29.02 10.40
C ILE A 108 -8.93 30.12 10.17
N CYS A 109 -8.69 30.97 11.17
CA CYS A 109 -7.66 32.00 11.04
C CYS A 109 -6.26 31.35 11.07
N ASP A 110 -5.32 31.82 10.23
CA ASP A 110 -3.93 31.34 10.19
C ASP A 110 -3.12 31.62 11.48
N SER A 111 -3.73 32.31 12.45
CA SER A 111 -3.03 32.70 13.67
C SER A 111 -2.76 31.50 14.56
N GLY A 112 -1.49 31.25 14.85
CA GLY A 112 -1.06 30.04 15.57
C GLY A 112 -1.06 28.76 14.72
N TRP A 113 -1.44 28.84 13.44
CA TRP A 113 -1.49 27.71 12.52
C TRP A 113 -0.08 27.31 12.07
N ASN A 114 0.27 26.03 12.27
CA ASN A 114 1.59 25.49 11.95
C ASN A 114 1.49 24.03 11.46
N ASP A 115 2.63 23.41 11.13
CA ASP A 115 2.69 22.06 10.58
C ASP A 115 2.10 20.98 11.50
N LEU A 116 2.05 21.22 12.82
CA LEU A 116 1.38 20.31 13.77
C LEU A 116 -0.14 20.39 13.64
N ASN A 117 -0.69 21.57 13.37
CA ASN A 117 -2.11 21.71 13.03
C ASN A 117 -2.40 21.02 11.70
N ALA A 118 -1.52 21.23 10.72
CA ALA A 118 -1.65 20.61 9.40
C ALA A 118 -1.63 19.09 9.49
N ALA A 119 -0.75 18.52 10.33
CA ALA A 119 -0.64 17.09 10.55
C ALA A 119 -1.94 16.48 11.11
N VAL A 120 -2.58 17.15 12.07
CA VAL A 120 -3.86 16.71 12.65
C VAL A 120 -4.97 16.78 11.61
N VAL A 121 -5.09 17.90 10.88
CA VAL A 121 -6.09 18.05 9.81
C VAL A 121 -5.93 17.00 8.73
N CYS A 122 -4.70 16.79 8.26
CA CYS A 122 -4.41 15.83 7.20
C CYS A 122 -4.67 14.40 7.67
N ARG A 123 -4.29 14.05 8.91
CA ARG A 123 -4.62 12.73 9.49
C ARG A 123 -6.12 12.53 9.62
N GLN A 124 -6.85 13.55 10.08
CA GLN A 124 -8.31 13.48 10.22
C GLN A 124 -9.02 13.34 8.86
N LEU A 125 -8.45 13.92 7.81
CA LEU A 125 -8.92 13.78 6.42
C LEU A 125 -8.46 12.48 5.74
N GLY A 126 -7.76 11.59 6.46
CA GLY A 126 -7.33 10.28 5.96
C GLY A 126 -5.95 10.25 5.27
N HIS A 127 -5.17 11.33 5.35
CA HIS A 127 -3.80 11.43 4.83
C HIS A 127 -2.75 11.00 5.86
N SER A 128 -1.48 10.89 5.43
CA SER A 128 -0.39 10.29 6.22
C SER A 128 0.06 11.09 7.46
N GLY A 129 -0.59 12.23 7.76
CA GLY A 129 -0.22 13.15 8.83
C GLY A 129 1.06 13.93 8.57
N HIS A 130 1.80 13.64 7.49
CA HIS A 130 2.87 14.51 7.01
C HIS A 130 2.23 15.66 6.26
N ALA A 131 2.33 16.86 6.80
CA ALA A 131 1.68 18.01 6.22
C ALA A 131 2.43 19.27 6.59
N VAL A 132 2.33 20.27 5.72
CA VAL A 132 2.81 21.61 6.01
C VAL A 132 1.64 22.58 6.05
N ALA A 133 1.73 23.57 6.92
CA ALA A 133 0.86 24.73 6.85
C ALA A 133 1.11 25.44 5.52
N ALA A 134 0.07 25.60 4.72
CA ALA A 134 0.15 26.16 3.37
C ALA A 134 -0.88 27.28 3.19
N GLY A 135 -0.50 28.32 2.45
CA GLY A 135 -1.37 29.46 2.14
C GLY A 135 -1.64 29.58 0.65
N GLY A 136 -2.35 30.64 0.25
CA GLY A 136 -2.55 30.96 -1.18
C GLY A 136 -3.76 30.30 -1.84
N PHE A 137 -4.59 29.57 -1.11
CA PHE A 137 -5.81 28.90 -1.62
C PHE A 137 -7.05 29.80 -1.73
N GLY A 138 -6.85 31.13 -1.66
CA GLY A 138 -7.90 32.13 -1.66
C GLY A 138 -8.61 32.29 -0.30
N ARG A 139 -9.37 33.37 -0.15
CA ARG A 139 -10.10 33.70 1.08
C ARG A 139 -11.46 33.00 1.13
N GLY A 140 -11.82 32.47 2.30
CA GLY A 140 -13.12 31.91 2.60
C GLY A 140 -14.23 32.95 2.43
N LYS A 141 -15.37 32.51 1.92
CA LYS A 141 -16.54 33.36 1.67
C LYS A 141 -17.52 33.40 2.86
N GLY A 142 -17.27 32.60 3.91
CA GLY A 142 -18.13 32.42 5.09
C GLY A 142 -17.54 32.98 6.39
N PRO A 143 -18.17 32.71 7.54
CA PRO A 143 -17.67 33.13 8.85
C PRO A 143 -16.35 32.43 9.21
N VAL A 144 -15.59 33.03 10.12
CA VAL A 144 -14.42 32.37 10.74
C VAL A 144 -14.92 31.63 11.98
N HIS A 145 -14.76 30.31 12.02
CA HIS A 145 -15.25 29.48 13.13
C HIS A 145 -14.22 29.26 14.24
N LEU A 146 -12.94 29.18 13.90
CA LEU A 146 -11.86 28.93 14.85
C LEU A 146 -10.73 29.95 14.68
N ASP A 147 -10.16 30.38 15.80
CA ASP A 147 -8.95 31.21 15.85
C ASP A 147 -7.94 30.62 16.86
N GLN A 148 -6.65 30.90 16.65
CA GLN A 148 -5.56 30.47 17.54
C GLN A 148 -5.57 28.97 17.85
N VAL A 149 -5.87 28.15 16.84
CA VAL A 149 -5.87 26.69 16.99
C VAL A 149 -4.44 26.21 17.22
N ARG A 150 -4.19 25.49 18.31
CA ARG A 150 -2.85 24.98 18.66
C ARG A 150 -2.89 23.49 18.96
N CYS A 151 -2.48 22.69 17.98
CA CYS A 151 -2.34 21.24 18.15
C CYS A 151 -0.93 20.87 18.64
N THR A 152 -0.83 19.75 19.33
CA THR A 152 0.44 19.07 19.68
C THR A 152 0.90 18.12 18.57
N GLY A 153 0.02 17.82 17.60
CA GLY A 153 0.28 16.91 16.47
C GLY A 153 -0.15 15.47 16.76
N LYS A 154 -0.67 15.19 17.96
CA LYS A 154 -1.06 13.86 18.43
C LYS A 154 -2.57 13.67 18.54
N GLU A 155 -3.32 14.76 18.44
CA GLU A 155 -4.78 14.78 18.49
C GLU A 155 -5.38 13.97 17.34
N ASP A 156 -6.41 13.18 17.61
CA ASP A 156 -7.03 12.35 16.58
C ASP A 156 -7.92 13.19 15.65
N PHE A 157 -8.41 14.33 16.13
CA PHE A 157 -9.17 15.30 15.35
C PHE A 157 -8.94 16.74 15.82
N LEU A 158 -9.15 17.70 14.92
CA LEU A 158 -8.91 19.12 15.13
C LEU A 158 -9.72 19.71 16.30
N GLY A 159 -10.88 19.12 16.60
CA GLY A 159 -11.72 19.51 17.74
C GLY A 159 -11.09 19.26 19.13
N GLU A 160 -10.03 18.45 19.22
CA GLU A 160 -9.28 18.25 20.48
C GLU A 160 -8.21 19.32 20.70
N CYS A 161 -7.85 20.07 19.65
CA CYS A 161 -6.84 21.10 19.75
C CYS A 161 -7.40 22.34 20.48
N PRO A 162 -6.70 22.86 21.51
CA PRO A 162 -7.03 24.15 22.11
C PRO A 162 -7.21 25.24 21.06
N SER A 163 -8.33 25.94 21.09
CA SER A 163 -8.65 27.04 20.19
C SER A 163 -9.41 28.15 20.93
N LEU A 164 -9.28 29.38 20.45
CA LEU A 164 -10.16 30.48 20.85
C LEU A 164 -11.40 30.40 19.95
N GLY A 165 -12.54 30.12 20.57
CA GLY A 165 -13.83 30.02 19.89
C GLY A 165 -14.30 31.35 19.31
N TRP A 166 -15.56 31.37 18.86
CA TRP A 166 -16.16 32.53 18.20
C TRP A 166 -16.16 33.78 19.10
N GLY A 167 -15.42 34.82 18.69
CA GLY A 167 -15.76 36.21 19.00
C GLY A 167 -14.74 37.01 19.82
N ARG A 168 -14.59 38.26 19.37
CA ARG A 168 -13.76 39.38 19.84
C ARG A 168 -12.28 39.30 19.44
N ASP A 169 -11.96 40.16 18.48
CA ASP A 169 -10.62 40.51 17.99
C ASP A 169 -10.05 39.68 16.83
N GLY A 170 -10.89 39.50 15.81
CA GLY A 170 -10.56 39.95 14.45
C GLY A 170 -9.39 39.26 13.73
N CYS A 171 -9.74 38.29 12.88
CA CYS A 171 -8.95 37.92 11.69
C CYS A 171 -9.06 39.05 10.62
N ARG A 172 -8.71 40.29 10.99
CA ARG A 172 -8.98 41.52 10.20
C ARG A 172 -7.92 41.81 9.15
N TRP A 173 -6.74 41.18 9.27
CA TRP A 173 -5.58 41.34 8.37
C TRP A 173 -4.84 40.02 8.10
N ARG A 174 -5.43 38.88 8.43
CA ARG A 174 -4.82 37.54 8.38
C ARG A 174 -5.45 36.68 7.29
N GLN A 175 -4.70 35.68 6.81
CA GLN A 175 -5.20 34.74 5.81
C GLN A 175 -5.93 33.58 6.49
N ASP A 176 -6.73 32.87 5.71
CA ASP A 176 -7.35 31.64 6.20
C ASP A 176 -6.31 30.51 6.19
N ALA A 177 -6.36 29.68 7.22
CA ALA A 177 -5.50 28.53 7.39
C ALA A 177 -5.66 27.53 6.24
N GLY A 178 -4.55 27.01 5.75
CA GLY A 178 -4.52 25.96 4.74
C GLY A 178 -3.47 24.90 5.07
N VAL A 179 -3.55 23.79 4.36
CA VAL A 179 -2.65 22.66 4.52
C VAL A 179 -2.26 22.11 3.16
N SER A 180 -1.08 21.52 3.09
CA SER A 180 -0.68 20.62 2.03
C SER A 180 -0.30 19.30 2.69
N CYS A 181 -1.17 18.31 2.55
CA CYS A 181 -1.03 16.96 3.06
C CYS A 181 -0.10 16.15 2.16
N ASP A 182 0.56 15.16 2.76
CA ASP A 182 1.57 14.32 2.12
C ASP A 182 2.78 15.11 1.57
N HIS A 183 3.04 16.30 2.14
CA HIS A 183 4.18 17.14 1.80
C HIS A 183 5.46 16.55 2.40
N ALA A 184 6.36 16.06 1.53
CA ALA A 184 7.66 15.53 1.95
C ALA A 184 8.59 16.68 2.39
N PRO A 185 9.33 16.56 3.51
CA PRO A 185 10.30 17.57 3.89
C PRO A 185 11.41 17.64 2.83
N ARG A 186 11.64 18.85 2.27
CA ARG A 186 12.80 19.10 1.41
C ARG A 186 14.08 18.82 2.22
N ALA A 187 14.84 17.83 1.77
CA ALA A 187 16.17 17.55 2.30
C ALA A 187 17.07 18.77 2.06
N THR A 188 17.42 19.50 3.11
CA THR A 188 18.54 20.44 3.06
C THR A 188 19.79 19.64 2.69
N GLU A 189 20.50 20.10 1.66
CA GLU A 189 21.76 19.56 1.14
C GLU A 189 22.82 19.44 2.25
N GLY A 190 22.75 18.37 3.01
CA GLY A 190 23.76 17.94 3.97
C GLY A 190 24.60 16.85 3.31
N ARG A 191 25.81 17.24 2.89
CA ARG A 191 26.86 16.39 2.32
C ARG A 191 26.89 14.99 2.96
N ALA A 192 26.41 13.99 2.23
CA ALA A 192 26.27 12.62 2.72
C ALA A 192 27.63 11.98 3.00
N ARG A 193 27.78 11.38 4.19
CA ARG A 193 28.80 10.36 4.46
C ARG A 193 28.32 9.03 3.85
N PRO A 194 29.17 8.28 3.13
CA PRO A 194 28.79 7.00 2.57
C PRO A 194 28.87 5.91 3.64
N SER A 195 27.71 5.34 4.03
CA SER A 195 27.48 3.93 4.43
C SER A 195 26.27 3.77 5.35
N GLU A 196 25.08 3.60 4.77
CA GLU A 196 24.03 2.74 5.33
C GLU A 196 23.20 2.24 4.14
N LEU A 197 23.18 0.92 3.91
CA LEU A 197 22.41 0.27 2.86
C LEU A 197 20.92 0.39 3.18
N THR A 198 20.26 1.43 2.67
CA THR A 198 18.85 1.72 2.97
C THR A 198 17.90 0.80 2.18
N CYS A 199 17.28 -0.17 2.85
CA CYS A 199 16.24 -1.04 2.27
C CYS A 199 14.84 -0.40 2.31
N GLY A 200 13.91 -0.94 1.52
CA GLY A 200 12.47 -0.68 1.60
C GLY A 200 12.05 0.71 1.15
N VAL A 201 12.91 1.42 0.42
CA VAL A 201 12.64 2.77 -0.09
C VAL A 201 12.34 2.70 -1.58
N ARG A 202 11.20 3.28 -1.99
CA ARG A 202 10.82 3.47 -3.40
C ARG A 202 10.80 4.96 -3.72
N LYS A 203 11.22 5.35 -4.94
CA LYS A 203 11.05 6.71 -5.46
C LYS A 203 9.65 6.79 -6.08
N ILE A 204 8.83 7.75 -5.64
CA ILE A 204 7.60 8.09 -6.37
C ILE A 204 8.06 8.92 -7.56
N VAL A 205 7.82 8.43 -8.78
CA VAL A 205 8.10 9.21 -9.99
C VAL A 205 7.10 10.35 -10.02
N GLU A 206 7.56 11.59 -9.83
CA GLU A 206 6.78 12.78 -10.13
C GLU A 206 6.57 12.82 -11.65
N GLU A 207 5.32 12.75 -12.12
CA GLU A 207 4.98 13.06 -13.51
C GLU A 207 5.22 14.55 -13.75
N GLY A 208 6.46 14.86 -14.11
CA GLY A 208 6.87 16.18 -14.55
C GLY A 208 6.17 16.54 -15.86
N ASN A 209 5.44 17.64 -15.81
CA ASN A 209 4.80 18.32 -16.91
C ASN A 209 5.83 18.77 -17.99
N GLU A 210 6.34 17.85 -18.81
CA GLU A 210 7.06 18.18 -20.05
C GLU A 210 6.33 17.60 -21.25
N ARG A 211 5.53 18.46 -21.90
CA ARG A 211 5.18 18.29 -23.31
C ARG A 211 6.47 18.38 -24.13
N LYS A 212 7.09 17.24 -24.43
CA LYS A 212 8.01 17.12 -25.58
C LYS A 212 7.40 16.21 -26.64
N SER A 213 7.00 16.85 -27.72
CA SER A 213 6.67 16.23 -29.00
C SER A 213 7.89 15.47 -29.53
N GLY A 214 7.74 14.17 -29.80
CA GLY A 214 8.78 13.32 -30.40
C GLY A 214 8.53 11.85 -30.09
N GLY A 215 8.22 11.04 -31.11
CA GLY A 215 7.74 9.67 -30.96
C GLY A 215 8.76 8.66 -30.44
N GLY A 216 8.23 7.60 -29.81
CA GLY A 216 8.91 6.33 -29.53
C GLY A 216 9.27 6.11 -28.06
N GLY A 217 8.47 5.30 -27.36
CA GLY A 217 8.84 4.67 -26.09
C GLY A 217 7.92 5.03 -24.91
N GLY A 218 6.86 4.26 -24.70
CA GLY A 218 6.13 4.28 -23.43
C GLY A 218 7.02 3.69 -22.33
N GLU A 219 7.61 4.55 -21.51
CA GLU A 219 8.49 4.15 -20.42
C GLU A 219 7.70 3.51 -19.26
N ASN A 220 8.25 2.44 -18.70
CA ASN A 220 7.52 1.42 -17.95
C ASN A 220 7.33 1.79 -16.46
N VAL A 221 6.29 2.59 -16.14
CA VAL A 221 6.05 3.25 -14.83
C VAL A 221 5.89 2.28 -13.65
N LEU A 222 5.30 1.09 -13.84
CA LEU A 222 5.10 0.12 -12.73
C LEU A 222 6.35 -0.70 -12.40
N ARG A 223 7.19 -0.99 -13.40
CA ARG A 223 8.44 -1.72 -13.21
C ARG A 223 9.47 -0.89 -12.43
N THR A 224 9.47 0.42 -12.63
CA THR A 224 10.31 1.37 -11.90
C THR A 224 9.76 1.72 -10.51
N SER A 225 8.48 1.42 -10.23
CA SER A 225 7.82 1.66 -8.94
C SER A 225 8.17 0.64 -7.86
N TRP A 226 8.64 -0.57 -8.24
CA TRP A 226 9.04 -1.65 -7.33
C TRP A 226 10.50 -2.07 -7.56
N PRO A 227 11.47 -1.31 -7.00
CA PRO A 227 12.88 -1.48 -7.35
C PRO A 227 13.50 -2.80 -6.85
N TRP A 228 12.79 -3.54 -6.00
CA TRP A 228 13.16 -4.88 -5.53
C TRP A 228 12.48 -6.01 -6.29
N GLN A 229 11.64 -5.75 -7.30
CA GLN A 229 11.02 -6.83 -8.05
C GLN A 229 12.07 -7.64 -8.80
N VAL A 230 11.95 -8.97 -8.76
CA VAL A 230 12.82 -9.88 -9.48
C VAL A 230 11.97 -10.81 -10.33
N SER A 231 12.41 -11.08 -11.56
CA SER A 231 11.82 -12.11 -12.40
C SER A 231 12.85 -13.16 -12.79
N VAL A 232 12.42 -14.42 -12.76
CA VAL A 232 13.26 -15.59 -13.03
C VAL A 232 12.71 -16.32 -14.24
N TRP A 233 13.59 -16.65 -15.17
CA TRP A 233 13.30 -17.21 -16.48
C TRP A 233 14.18 -18.43 -16.71
N LEU A 234 13.71 -19.37 -17.52
CA LEU A 234 14.59 -20.42 -18.04
C LEU A 234 15.43 -19.82 -19.17
N GLY A 235 16.73 -20.06 -19.15
CA GLY A 235 17.64 -19.59 -20.20
C GLY A 235 17.38 -20.22 -21.58
N SER A 236 16.65 -21.33 -21.63
CA SER A 236 16.15 -21.94 -22.87
C SER A 236 14.95 -21.19 -23.46
N GLU A 237 14.24 -20.38 -22.67
CA GLU A 237 13.16 -19.54 -23.17
C GLU A 237 13.73 -18.19 -23.62
N GLY A 238 13.33 -17.76 -24.83
CA GLY A 238 13.67 -16.43 -25.36
C GLY A 238 12.85 -15.31 -24.71
N LYS A 239 12.92 -14.10 -25.26
CA LYS A 239 12.14 -12.94 -24.78
C LYS A 239 10.61 -13.14 -24.91
N ASP A 240 10.19 -14.06 -25.77
CA ASP A 240 8.78 -14.43 -25.99
C ASP A 240 8.29 -15.51 -24.99
N GLY A 241 9.15 -15.92 -24.06
CA GLY A 241 8.82 -16.87 -22.99
C GLY A 241 8.00 -16.25 -21.87
N HIS A 242 7.84 -17.00 -20.78
CA HIS A 242 7.13 -16.57 -19.58
C HIS A 242 8.01 -16.71 -18.34
N PRO A 243 7.87 -15.84 -17.32
CA PRO A 243 8.64 -15.97 -16.11
C PRO A 243 8.22 -17.26 -15.40
N ILE A 244 9.18 -18.09 -15.02
CA ILE A 244 8.90 -19.30 -14.23
C ILE A 244 8.65 -18.97 -12.76
N CYS A 245 9.18 -17.84 -12.30
CA CYS A 245 9.07 -17.40 -10.92
C CYS A 245 9.16 -15.87 -10.86
N SER A 246 8.45 -15.31 -9.90
CA SER A 246 8.69 -13.98 -9.36
C SER A 246 9.65 -14.07 -8.17
N GLY A 247 10.20 -12.94 -7.74
CA GLY A 247 11.10 -12.86 -6.61
C GLY A 247 11.21 -11.45 -6.06
N THR A 248 11.98 -11.31 -4.99
CA THR A 248 12.23 -10.01 -4.35
C THR A 248 13.71 -9.88 -3.98
N LEU A 249 14.32 -8.76 -4.34
CA LEU A 249 15.68 -8.39 -3.95
C LEU A 249 15.70 -8.06 -2.46
N ILE A 250 16.59 -8.70 -1.70
CA ILE A 250 16.71 -8.52 -0.23
C ILE A 250 18.08 -7.96 0.18
N SER A 251 19.05 -7.97 -0.72
CA SER A 251 20.36 -7.33 -0.59
C SER A 251 20.99 -7.13 -1.98
N PRO A 252 22.11 -6.40 -2.10
CA PRO A 252 22.87 -6.27 -3.35
C PRO A 252 23.18 -7.58 -4.06
N CYS A 253 23.31 -8.67 -3.28
CA CYS A 253 23.80 -9.93 -3.80
C CYS A 253 22.78 -11.07 -3.76
N TRP A 254 21.60 -10.83 -3.18
CA TRP A 254 20.66 -11.91 -2.88
C TRP A 254 19.23 -11.51 -3.22
N ALA A 255 18.56 -12.40 -3.95
CA ALA A 255 17.13 -12.37 -4.16
C ALA A 255 16.47 -13.57 -3.48
N LEU A 256 15.24 -13.37 -3.01
CA LEU A 256 14.41 -14.38 -2.36
C LEU A 256 13.23 -14.72 -3.27
N ALA A 257 12.93 -16.02 -3.41
CA ALA A 257 11.85 -16.54 -4.25
C ALA A 257 11.24 -17.81 -3.63
N SER A 258 10.29 -18.45 -4.33
CA SER A 258 9.68 -19.73 -3.95
C SER A 258 10.60 -20.89 -4.34
N ALA A 259 10.70 -21.90 -3.48
CA ALA A 259 11.46 -23.12 -3.76
C ALA A 259 10.81 -23.98 -4.85
N HIS A 260 9.48 -23.95 -4.92
CA HIS A 260 8.68 -24.70 -5.88
C HIS A 260 9.09 -24.43 -7.33
N CYS A 261 9.54 -23.21 -7.63
CA CYS A 261 10.04 -22.83 -8.95
C CYS A 261 11.29 -23.62 -9.40
N PHE A 262 12.14 -24.05 -8.46
CA PHE A 262 13.42 -24.67 -8.75
C PHE A 262 13.36 -26.19 -8.67
N THR A 263 12.42 -26.76 -7.90
CA THR A 263 12.30 -28.23 -7.82
C THR A 263 11.84 -28.89 -9.11
N ARG A 264 11.17 -28.15 -10.01
CA ARG A 264 10.68 -28.68 -11.28
C ARG A 264 11.76 -28.74 -12.37
N PHE A 265 12.66 -27.76 -12.42
CA PHE A 265 13.62 -27.58 -13.52
C PHE A 265 15.08 -27.88 -13.13
N GLY A 266 15.37 -28.00 -11.83
CA GLY A 266 16.70 -28.24 -11.28
C GLY A 266 17.21 -27.08 -10.43
N ILE A 267 18.37 -27.23 -9.81
CA ILE A 267 19.02 -26.16 -9.06
C ILE A 267 20.26 -25.61 -9.79
N GLY A 268 20.41 -25.95 -11.07
CA GLY A 268 21.56 -25.56 -11.88
C GLY A 268 21.50 -24.06 -12.22
N PRO A 269 22.43 -23.22 -11.71
CA PRO A 269 22.37 -21.77 -11.90
C PRO A 269 22.37 -21.33 -13.37
N SER A 270 23.10 -22.04 -14.23
CA SER A 270 23.23 -21.76 -15.66
C SER A 270 21.93 -21.96 -16.45
N GLN A 271 20.93 -22.62 -15.86
CA GLN A 271 19.62 -22.81 -16.48
C GLN A 271 18.74 -21.57 -16.35
N TYR A 272 19.14 -20.59 -15.53
CA TYR A 272 18.30 -19.48 -15.14
C TYR A 272 18.85 -18.14 -15.62
N VAL A 273 17.90 -17.28 -15.96
CA VAL A 273 18.13 -15.87 -16.26
C VAL A 273 17.27 -15.05 -15.30
N VAL A 274 17.87 -14.06 -14.66
CA VAL A 274 17.24 -13.22 -13.65
C VAL A 274 17.27 -11.77 -14.11
N ARG A 275 16.12 -11.09 -14.02
CA ARG A 275 16.02 -9.63 -14.20
C ARG A 275 15.70 -8.99 -12.86
N VAL A 276 16.34 -7.86 -12.56
CA VAL A 276 16.25 -7.20 -11.25
C VAL A 276 15.82 -5.73 -11.37
N GLY A 277 14.86 -5.34 -10.53
CA GLY A 277 14.34 -3.99 -10.41
C GLY A 277 13.64 -3.47 -11.68
N GLY A 278 13.57 -2.14 -11.75
CA GLY A 278 13.16 -1.36 -12.91
C GLY A 278 14.17 -1.38 -14.06
N SER A 279 15.39 -1.82 -13.79
CA SER A 279 16.47 -1.86 -14.78
C SER A 279 16.34 -3.03 -15.76
N ASP A 280 16.81 -2.87 -17.00
CA ASP A 280 16.94 -3.96 -18.00
C ASP A 280 18.17 -4.86 -17.76
N ARG A 281 18.66 -4.93 -16.51
CA ARG A 281 19.78 -5.80 -16.16
C ARG A 281 19.36 -7.26 -16.17
N ILE A 282 20.05 -8.03 -17.01
CA ILE A 282 19.89 -9.47 -17.16
C ILE A 282 21.12 -10.13 -16.54
N LEU A 283 20.89 -11.04 -15.59
CA LEU A 283 21.93 -11.69 -14.79
C LEU A 283 21.73 -13.21 -14.82
N THR A 284 22.84 -13.96 -14.74
CA THR A 284 22.80 -15.40 -14.47
C THR A 284 23.17 -15.60 -13.00
N PRO A 285 22.33 -16.22 -12.16
CA PRO A 285 22.66 -16.40 -10.75
C PRO A 285 23.91 -17.29 -10.60
N GLU A 286 24.71 -17.06 -9.56
CA GLU A 286 25.87 -17.91 -9.25
C GLU A 286 25.44 -19.18 -8.52
N ARG A 287 24.36 -19.10 -7.74
CA ARG A 287 23.87 -20.20 -6.91
C ARG A 287 22.38 -20.09 -6.66
N VAL A 288 21.71 -21.24 -6.61
CA VAL A 288 20.33 -21.38 -6.13
C VAL A 288 20.35 -22.24 -4.87
N VAL A 289 19.81 -21.73 -3.76
CA VAL A 289 19.76 -22.42 -2.46
C VAL A 289 18.32 -22.63 -2.06
N VAL A 290 17.82 -23.86 -2.19
CA VAL A 290 16.47 -24.25 -1.76
C VAL A 290 16.50 -24.63 -0.28
N HIS A 291 15.47 -24.22 0.48
CA HIS A 291 15.37 -24.59 1.88
C HIS A 291 15.26 -26.12 2.05
N ARG A 292 16.15 -26.71 2.87
CA ARG A 292 16.31 -28.18 3.03
C ARG A 292 15.04 -28.95 3.41
N LYS A 293 14.10 -28.29 4.10
CA LYS A 293 12.80 -28.86 4.53
C LYS A 293 11.68 -28.66 3.51
N PHE A 294 11.95 -28.04 2.36
CA PHE A 294 10.96 -27.94 1.30
C PHE A 294 10.62 -29.33 0.74
N ARG A 295 9.34 -29.55 0.48
CA ARG A 295 8.75 -30.80 0.00
C ARG A 295 7.64 -30.41 -0.96
N ALA A 296 7.81 -30.68 -2.26
CA ALA A 296 6.87 -30.26 -3.29
C ALA A 296 5.56 -31.08 -3.28
N ASP A 297 5.62 -32.28 -2.70
CA ASP A 297 4.52 -33.23 -2.50
C ASP A 297 3.66 -32.91 -1.27
N GLN A 298 4.20 -32.11 -0.34
CA GLN A 298 3.45 -31.62 0.81
C GLN A 298 2.91 -30.23 0.44
N GLY A 299 1.61 -30.00 0.66
CA GLY A 299 0.98 -28.68 0.44
C GLY A 299 1.74 -27.57 1.17
N PRO A 300 1.37 -26.28 0.98
CA PRO A 300 2.15 -25.11 1.41
C PRO A 300 2.47 -25.09 2.92
N GLY A 301 3.50 -25.82 3.33
CA GLY A 301 3.91 -26.09 4.71
C GLY A 301 4.88 -25.04 5.25
N GLY A 302 4.92 -23.88 4.59
CA GLY A 302 5.76 -22.74 4.96
C GLY A 302 7.24 -22.87 4.61
N HIS A 303 7.73 -24.02 4.15
CA HIS A 303 9.13 -24.19 3.74
C HIS A 303 9.39 -23.87 2.26
N ASP A 304 8.43 -23.23 1.59
CA ASP A 304 8.54 -22.86 0.18
C ASP A 304 9.31 -21.54 0.01
N LEU A 305 10.64 -21.63 0.14
CA LEU A 305 11.55 -20.51 -0.04
C LEU A 305 12.91 -20.96 -0.62
N ALA A 306 13.45 -20.14 -1.51
CA ALA A 306 14.77 -20.31 -2.11
C ALA A 306 15.50 -18.96 -2.21
N LEU A 307 16.82 -19.00 -2.08
CA LEU A 307 17.71 -17.85 -2.24
C LEU A 307 18.51 -17.98 -3.54
N LEU A 308 18.55 -16.90 -4.31
CA LEU A 308 19.37 -16.78 -5.50
C LEU A 308 20.54 -15.85 -5.19
N ARG A 309 21.77 -16.36 -5.32
CA ARG A 309 22.98 -15.54 -5.28
C ARG A 309 23.14 -14.87 -6.65
N LEU A 310 23.14 -13.55 -6.66
CA LEU A 310 23.35 -12.76 -7.86
C LEU A 310 24.85 -12.61 -8.14
N PRO A 311 25.25 -12.39 -9.42
CA PRO A 311 26.64 -12.18 -9.80
C PRO A 311 27.37 -11.16 -8.94
N SER A 312 28.59 -11.51 -8.56
CA SER A 312 29.49 -10.67 -7.78
C SER A 312 30.89 -10.65 -8.40
N PRO A 313 31.08 -10.06 -9.60
CA PRO A 313 32.39 -9.99 -10.22
C PRO A 313 33.38 -9.24 -9.32
N LYS A 314 34.50 -9.87 -8.97
CA LYS A 314 35.51 -9.32 -8.04
C LYS A 314 34.91 -8.91 -6.69
N ASP A 315 33.99 -9.72 -6.18
CA ASP A 315 33.30 -9.51 -4.88
C ASP A 315 32.48 -8.22 -4.81
N HIS A 316 32.16 -7.63 -5.97
CA HIS A 316 31.28 -6.47 -6.06
C HIS A 316 29.89 -6.89 -6.52
N CYS A 317 28.95 -6.91 -5.57
CA CYS A 317 27.53 -7.14 -5.86
C CYS A 317 26.87 -5.94 -6.55
N LEU A 318 25.57 -6.06 -6.82
CA LEU A 318 24.81 -4.99 -7.47
C LEU A 318 24.85 -3.69 -6.67
N THR A 319 25.27 -2.61 -7.32
CA THR A 319 25.07 -1.26 -6.77
C THR A 319 23.60 -0.90 -6.83
N PHE A 320 23.04 -0.47 -5.70
CA PHE A 320 21.68 0.05 -5.67
C PHE A 320 21.58 1.42 -6.33
N ASP A 321 20.44 1.64 -6.97
CA ASP A 321 20.06 2.85 -7.66
C ASP A 321 18.54 3.09 -7.47
N PRO A 322 17.98 4.23 -7.91
CA PRO A 322 16.55 4.53 -7.71
C PRO A 322 15.58 3.49 -8.28
N HIS A 323 16.00 2.69 -9.26
CA HIS A 323 15.23 1.64 -9.92
C HIS A 323 15.65 0.23 -9.49
N THR A 324 16.74 0.07 -8.74
CA THR A 324 17.23 -1.22 -8.22
C THR A 324 17.60 -1.08 -6.74
N ASN A 325 16.75 -1.59 -5.85
CA ASN A 325 16.96 -1.51 -4.40
C ASN A 325 16.36 -2.76 -3.72
N ALA A 326 16.73 -3.07 -2.48
CA ALA A 326 16.19 -4.19 -1.73
C ALA A 326 14.94 -3.82 -0.93
N ALA A 327 14.00 -4.75 -0.80
CA ALA A 327 12.95 -4.69 0.22
C ALA A 327 13.57 -4.96 1.60
N CYS A 328 13.03 -4.35 2.65
CA CYS A 328 13.46 -4.68 4.00
C CYS A 328 12.98 -6.07 4.39
N LEU A 329 13.76 -6.75 5.22
CA LEU A 329 13.34 -8.01 5.84
C LEU A 329 12.78 -7.75 7.25
N PRO A 330 11.76 -8.50 7.69
CA PRO A 330 11.10 -8.29 8.98
C PRO A 330 12.04 -8.59 10.15
N THR A 331 11.96 -7.79 11.22
CA THR A 331 12.77 -8.00 12.43
C THR A 331 12.30 -9.27 13.19
N PRO A 332 13.23 -10.08 13.73
CA PRO A 332 12.89 -11.29 14.49
C PRO A 332 12.07 -11.01 15.76
N ASP A 333 12.36 -9.89 16.45
CA ASP A 333 11.91 -9.61 17.82
C ASP A 333 10.59 -8.82 17.93
N ALA A 334 9.94 -8.46 16.81
CA ALA A 334 8.63 -7.81 16.82
C ALA A 334 7.48 -8.82 17.09
N ALA A 335 7.59 -9.59 18.17
CA ALA A 335 6.51 -10.42 18.69
C ALA A 335 5.47 -9.53 19.39
N GLY A 336 4.61 -8.89 18.60
CA GLY A 336 3.58 -7.96 19.09
C GLY A 336 3.42 -6.68 18.26
N GLY A 337 4.05 -6.58 17.09
CA GLY A 337 3.92 -5.40 16.22
C GLY A 337 2.48 -5.17 15.77
N LYS A 338 2.10 -3.89 15.66
CA LYS A 338 0.82 -3.45 15.07
C LYS A 338 0.64 -4.12 13.70
N THR A 339 -0.60 -4.48 13.36
CA THR A 339 -0.93 -4.95 12.01
C THR A 339 -0.46 -3.91 10.99
N PRO A 340 0.28 -4.31 9.95
CA PRO A 340 0.81 -3.36 8.97
C PRO A 340 -0.34 -2.61 8.30
N LEU A 341 -0.11 -1.32 8.06
CA LEU A 341 -1.13 -0.37 7.60
C LEU A 341 -1.72 -0.77 6.25
N SER A 342 -0.88 -1.27 5.34
CA SER A 342 -1.27 -1.75 4.02
C SER A 342 -0.26 -2.77 3.47
N CYS A 343 -0.73 -3.73 2.68
CA CYS A 343 0.12 -4.72 2.01
C CYS A 343 -0.20 -4.82 0.52
N ILE A 344 0.81 -5.13 -0.27
CA ILE A 344 0.73 -5.33 -1.71
C ILE A 344 1.38 -6.65 -2.08
N ALA A 345 0.71 -7.41 -2.93
CA ALA A 345 1.30 -8.54 -3.63
C ALA A 345 1.81 -8.08 -5.00
N VAL A 346 3.09 -8.30 -5.27
CA VAL A 346 3.75 -7.93 -6.54
C VAL A 346 4.24 -9.19 -7.24
N VAL A 347 3.93 -9.30 -8.54
CA VAL A 347 4.27 -10.44 -9.40
C VAL A 347 4.77 -9.98 -10.76
N THR A 348 5.56 -10.82 -11.42
CA THR A 348 5.98 -10.61 -12.81
C THR A 348 5.13 -11.45 -13.75
N ALA A 349 4.63 -10.82 -14.80
CA ALA A 349 3.77 -11.44 -15.81
C ALA A 349 4.35 -11.33 -17.24
N GLY A 350 5.46 -10.64 -17.44
CA GLY A 350 6.03 -10.44 -18.77
C GLY A 350 7.49 -10.01 -18.75
N TRP A 351 8.13 -10.06 -19.92
CA TRP A 351 9.55 -9.72 -20.10
C TRP A 351 9.76 -8.21 -20.11
N ASP A 352 8.93 -7.51 -20.87
CA ASP A 352 8.87 -6.06 -21.03
C ASP A 352 7.41 -5.59 -21.22
N GLY A 353 7.23 -4.27 -21.36
CA GLY A 353 5.91 -3.65 -21.50
C GLY A 353 5.23 -3.28 -20.17
N PRO A 354 4.15 -2.48 -20.22
CA PRO A 354 3.47 -1.90 -19.05
C PRO A 354 2.91 -2.96 -18.09
N ASP A 355 2.58 -4.14 -18.61
CA ASP A 355 2.00 -5.25 -17.85
C ASP A 355 3.05 -6.28 -17.37
N ALA A 356 4.34 -5.99 -17.54
CA ALA A 356 5.42 -6.91 -17.14
C ALA A 356 5.46 -7.16 -15.63
N VAL A 357 5.07 -6.16 -14.83
CA VAL A 357 4.98 -6.22 -13.37
C VAL A 357 3.58 -5.79 -12.95
N LEU A 358 2.88 -6.65 -12.22
CA LEU A 358 1.54 -6.40 -11.73
C LEU A 358 1.54 -6.30 -10.20
N GLN A 359 0.62 -5.51 -9.66
CA GLN A 359 0.42 -5.33 -8.22
C GLN A 359 -1.05 -5.42 -7.84
N SER A 360 -1.34 -5.92 -6.63
CA SER A 360 -2.66 -5.81 -6.00
C SER A 360 -2.52 -5.42 -4.54
N TRP A 361 -3.34 -4.48 -4.08
CA TRP A 361 -3.51 -4.23 -2.65
C TRP A 361 -4.28 -5.40 -2.05
N VAL A 362 -3.74 -5.98 -0.98
CA VAL A 362 -4.30 -7.19 -0.38
C VAL A 362 -4.43 -7.05 1.14
N PRO A 363 -5.58 -7.44 1.72
CA PRO A 363 -5.72 -7.48 3.17
C PRO A 363 -4.93 -8.66 3.73
N LEU A 364 -4.24 -8.46 4.86
CA LEU A 364 -3.73 -9.57 5.66
C LEU A 364 -4.87 -10.19 6.47
N LEU A 365 -4.94 -11.51 6.47
CA LEU A 365 -5.91 -12.25 7.26
C LEU A 365 -5.26 -12.79 8.53
N THR A 366 -6.05 -12.87 9.59
CA THR A 366 -5.64 -13.47 10.86
C THR A 366 -5.43 -14.98 10.70
N SER A 367 -4.57 -15.56 11.54
CA SER A 367 -4.34 -17.02 11.53
C SER A 367 -5.62 -17.82 11.75
N TRP A 368 -6.59 -17.29 12.50
CA TRP A 368 -7.89 -17.92 12.69
C TRP A 368 -8.71 -17.93 11.39
N GLN A 369 -8.81 -16.80 10.67
CA GLN A 369 -9.48 -16.73 9.38
C GLN A 369 -8.84 -17.70 8.36
N CYS A 370 -7.50 -17.78 8.35
CA CYS A 370 -6.79 -18.73 7.48
C CYS A 370 -7.07 -20.18 7.88
N LYS A 371 -7.01 -20.54 9.18
CA LYS A 371 -7.28 -21.91 9.64
C LYS A 371 -8.73 -22.32 9.37
N LYS A 372 -9.69 -21.41 9.53
CA LYS A 372 -11.11 -21.65 9.22
C LYS A 372 -11.32 -22.01 7.74
N ARG A 373 -10.52 -21.43 6.84
CA ARG A 373 -10.67 -21.64 5.39
C ARG A 373 -9.89 -22.83 4.85
N TYR A 374 -8.66 -23.06 5.32
CA TYR A 374 -7.77 -24.08 4.77
C TYR A 374 -7.65 -25.34 5.63
N GLY A 375 -8.23 -25.36 6.83
CA GLY A 375 -8.16 -26.50 7.73
C GLY A 375 -6.71 -26.93 7.98
N ASP A 376 -6.42 -28.20 7.79
CA ASP A 376 -5.09 -28.77 8.03
C ASP A 376 -4.05 -28.45 6.96
N GLY A 377 -4.47 -27.87 5.84
CA GLY A 377 -3.58 -27.29 4.83
C GLY A 377 -2.91 -25.97 5.26
N TYR A 378 -3.29 -25.40 6.41
CA TYR A 378 -2.71 -24.16 6.95
C TYR A 378 -1.98 -24.37 8.28
N SER A 379 -0.79 -23.79 8.38
CA SER A 379 0.03 -23.75 9.58
C SER A 379 0.50 -22.32 9.86
N SER A 380 -0.03 -21.71 10.92
CA SER A 380 0.32 -20.34 11.33
C SER A 380 1.81 -20.13 11.62
N HIS A 381 2.55 -21.23 11.86
CA HIS A 381 3.97 -21.20 12.14
C HIS A 381 4.81 -20.82 10.91
N GLY A 382 4.50 -21.42 9.76
CA GLY A 382 5.28 -21.27 8.53
C GLY A 382 4.57 -20.45 7.45
N THR A 383 3.25 -20.29 7.54
CA THR A 383 2.45 -19.59 6.55
C THR A 383 1.62 -18.46 7.14
N LEU A 384 1.23 -17.55 6.26
CA LEU A 384 0.23 -16.52 6.47
C LEU A 384 -0.72 -16.53 5.26
N CYS A 385 -1.89 -15.93 5.41
CA CYS A 385 -2.77 -15.70 4.27
C CYS A 385 -3.12 -14.22 4.12
N ALA A 386 -3.26 -13.79 2.88
CA ALA A 386 -3.65 -12.45 2.49
C ALA A 386 -4.58 -12.56 1.28
N GLY A 387 -5.17 -11.45 0.82
CA GLY A 387 -5.87 -11.42 -0.48
C GLY A 387 -5.03 -12.00 -1.64
N SER A 388 -5.67 -12.23 -2.78
CA SER A 388 -5.00 -12.87 -3.92
C SER A 388 -4.01 -11.93 -4.66
N PRO A 389 -2.88 -12.46 -5.17
CA PRO A 389 -2.03 -11.73 -6.10
C PRO A 389 -2.76 -11.44 -7.44
N PRO A 390 -2.23 -10.52 -8.26
CA PRO A 390 -2.81 -10.20 -9.56
C PRO A 390 -2.98 -11.42 -10.48
N ASP A 391 -4.04 -11.41 -11.28
CA ASP A 391 -4.32 -12.46 -12.26
C ASP A 391 -3.45 -12.29 -13.52
N THR A 392 -2.61 -13.29 -13.79
CA THR A 392 -1.70 -13.32 -14.95
C THR A 392 -2.19 -14.22 -16.09
N ARG A 393 -3.37 -14.87 -15.97
CA ARG A 393 -3.88 -15.82 -16.97
C ARG A 393 -4.13 -15.19 -18.34
N ARG A 394 -4.54 -13.92 -18.37
CA ARG A 394 -4.75 -13.18 -19.64
C ARG A 394 -3.45 -13.00 -20.44
N LEU A 395 -2.29 -13.10 -19.80
CA LEU A 395 -0.98 -12.89 -20.40
C LEU A 395 -0.27 -14.19 -20.80
N HIS A 396 -0.62 -15.34 -20.19
CA HIS A 396 0.06 -16.62 -20.39
C HIS A 396 -0.78 -17.71 -21.11
N GLY A 397 -1.96 -17.34 -21.63
CA GLY A 397 -2.93 -18.31 -22.15
C GLY A 397 -3.47 -19.22 -21.04
N ASN A 398 -4.34 -20.19 -21.38
CA ASN A 398 -5.09 -21.03 -20.43
C ASN A 398 -4.26 -21.92 -19.45
N ASN A 399 -2.95 -21.71 -19.30
CA ASN A 399 -2.04 -22.49 -18.45
C ASN A 399 -1.91 -21.98 -16.98
N GLY A 400 -2.92 -21.30 -16.45
CA GLY A 400 -2.97 -20.88 -15.03
C GLY A 400 -2.00 -19.74 -14.67
N CYS A 401 -1.87 -19.39 -13.38
CA CYS A 401 -0.97 -18.32 -12.90
C CYS A 401 0.50 -18.74 -12.87
N GLN A 402 0.95 -19.41 -13.92
CA GLN A 402 2.35 -19.75 -14.07
C GLN A 402 3.19 -18.46 -14.02
N GLY A 403 4.07 -18.34 -13.01
CA GLY A 403 4.94 -17.17 -12.82
C GLY A 403 4.70 -16.33 -11.55
N ASN A 404 3.56 -16.49 -10.87
CA ASN A 404 3.25 -15.74 -9.64
C ASN A 404 3.97 -16.29 -8.40
N TRP A 405 4.40 -17.56 -8.42
CA TRP A 405 5.17 -18.15 -7.31
C TRP A 405 6.43 -17.33 -7.06
N GLY A 406 6.77 -17.17 -5.78
CA GLY A 406 7.94 -16.37 -5.39
C GLY A 406 7.68 -14.86 -5.37
N GLY A 407 6.50 -14.40 -5.81
CA GLY A 407 6.10 -12.99 -5.73
C GLY A 407 6.14 -12.46 -4.30
N GLY A 408 6.51 -11.19 -4.16
CA GLY A 408 6.67 -10.56 -2.86
C GLY A 408 5.35 -10.05 -2.32
N LEU A 409 4.99 -10.46 -1.10
CA LEU A 409 4.01 -9.75 -0.28
C LEU A 409 4.76 -8.74 0.58
N VAL A 410 4.74 -7.49 0.15
CA VAL A 410 5.40 -6.37 0.83
C VAL A 410 4.38 -5.55 1.60
N CYS A 411 4.68 -5.24 2.85
CA CYS A 411 3.81 -4.48 3.72
C CYS A 411 4.52 -3.22 4.23
N GLN A 412 3.77 -2.15 4.42
CA GLN A 412 4.32 -0.91 4.94
C GLN A 412 4.61 -1.05 6.44
N GLY A 413 5.90 -0.96 6.78
CA GLY A 413 6.40 -0.97 8.15
C GLY A 413 6.62 0.43 8.71
N GLU A 414 7.26 0.50 9.88
CA GLU A 414 7.61 1.76 10.53
C GLU A 414 8.51 2.63 9.65
N GLY A 415 8.31 3.95 9.69
CA GLY A 415 9.07 4.90 8.89
C GLY A 415 8.80 4.82 7.38
N GLY A 416 7.68 4.23 6.96
CA GLY A 416 7.26 4.17 5.55
C GLY A 416 8.06 3.18 4.69
N ARG A 417 8.87 2.32 5.31
CA ARG A 417 9.66 1.31 4.60
C ARG A 417 8.82 0.11 4.21
N TRP A 418 9.08 -0.43 3.03
CA TRP A 418 8.45 -1.66 2.55
C TRP A 418 9.20 -2.90 3.06
N VAL A 419 8.47 -3.77 3.75
CA VAL A 419 8.99 -4.97 4.39
C VAL A 419 8.42 -6.21 3.72
N LEU A 420 9.29 -7.10 3.23
CA LEU A 420 8.92 -8.38 2.64
C LEU A 420 8.39 -9.32 3.72
N THR A 421 7.05 -9.37 3.83
CA THR A 421 6.33 -10.05 4.90
C THR A 421 6.03 -11.50 4.52
N GLY A 422 5.77 -11.76 3.24
CA GLY A 422 5.46 -13.09 2.71
C GLY A 422 5.99 -13.31 1.29
N ILE A 423 6.07 -14.58 0.89
CA ILE A 423 6.39 -15.01 -0.48
C ILE A 423 5.21 -15.83 -0.99
N VAL A 424 4.69 -15.52 -2.18
CA VAL A 424 3.58 -16.27 -2.79
C VAL A 424 3.97 -17.74 -2.93
N SER A 425 3.21 -18.63 -2.28
CA SER A 425 3.49 -20.07 -2.22
C SER A 425 2.36 -20.93 -2.79
N GLY A 426 1.09 -20.52 -2.66
CA GLY A 426 -0.03 -21.24 -3.27
C GLY A 426 -1.38 -20.89 -2.66
N GLY A 427 -2.37 -21.78 -2.76
CA GLY A 427 -3.65 -21.66 -2.03
C GLY A 427 -4.70 -20.71 -2.62
N TYR A 428 -4.43 -20.09 -3.78
CA TYR A 428 -5.39 -19.25 -4.52
C TYR A 428 -5.73 -19.91 -5.86
N GLY A 429 -7.03 -19.96 -6.20
CA GLY A 429 -7.55 -20.59 -7.41
C GLY A 429 -7.32 -19.80 -8.70
N CYS A 430 -6.23 -19.03 -8.76
CA CYS A 430 -5.82 -18.18 -9.88
C CYS A 430 -6.82 -17.14 -10.41
N SER A 431 -8.02 -17.07 -9.83
CA SER A 431 -9.19 -16.54 -10.52
C SER A 431 -10.30 -16.05 -9.61
N ASP A 432 -10.13 -16.25 -8.30
CA ASP A 432 -11.17 -15.93 -7.34
C ASP A 432 -10.59 -14.95 -6.30
N PRO A 433 -10.84 -13.64 -6.47
CA PRO A 433 -10.49 -12.62 -5.48
C PRO A 433 -11.09 -12.91 -4.10
N SER A 434 -12.13 -13.75 -4.01
CA SER A 434 -12.72 -14.20 -2.74
C SER A 434 -11.92 -15.32 -2.05
N THR A 435 -10.95 -15.92 -2.75
CA THR A 435 -9.99 -16.85 -2.14
C THR A 435 -8.72 -16.10 -1.77
N PRO A 436 -8.31 -16.07 -0.49
CA PRO A 436 -7.00 -15.58 -0.12
C PRO A 436 -5.90 -16.45 -0.74
N ALA A 437 -4.68 -15.94 -0.81
CA ALA A 437 -3.51 -16.71 -1.14
C ALA A 437 -2.74 -17.10 0.13
N LEU A 438 -2.02 -18.21 0.07
CA LEU A 438 -1.06 -18.65 1.07
C LEU A 438 0.34 -18.16 0.70
N TYR A 439 0.98 -17.56 1.69
CA TYR A 439 2.33 -17.04 1.59
C TYR A 439 3.24 -17.71 2.62
N THR A 440 4.47 -18.02 2.21
CA THR A 440 5.54 -18.40 3.14
C THR A 440 5.87 -17.19 4.03
N ARG A 441 5.78 -17.36 5.35
CA ARG A 441 5.98 -16.28 6.34
C ARG A 441 7.47 -15.98 6.51
N VAL A 442 7.96 -14.91 5.89
CA VAL A 442 9.40 -14.57 5.83
C VAL A 442 10.01 -14.40 7.22
N ARG A 443 9.28 -13.80 8.16
CA ARG A 443 9.76 -13.62 9.56
C ARG A 443 10.17 -14.94 10.21
N ARG A 444 9.48 -16.04 9.89
CA ARG A 444 9.80 -17.35 10.48
C ARG A 444 11.16 -17.88 10.02
N PHE A 445 11.61 -17.46 8.84
CA PHE A 445 12.81 -17.96 8.18
C PHE A 445 13.99 -17.00 8.25
N ARG A 446 13.91 -15.92 9.04
CA ARG A 446 15.01 -14.96 9.20
C ARG A 446 16.34 -15.63 9.54
N GLY A 447 16.36 -16.52 10.52
CA GLY A 447 17.59 -17.23 10.89
C GLY A 447 18.21 -18.04 9.75
N TRP A 448 17.40 -18.67 8.88
CA TRP A 448 17.91 -19.39 7.71
C TRP A 448 18.38 -18.43 6.61
N ILE A 449 17.66 -17.33 6.38
CA ILE A 449 18.06 -16.30 5.42
C ILE A 449 19.41 -15.72 5.84
N ASP A 450 19.56 -15.38 7.12
CA ASP A 450 20.78 -14.80 7.65
C ASP A 450 21.93 -15.82 7.60
N GLU A 451 21.71 -17.09 7.99
CA GLU A 451 22.68 -18.19 7.84
C GLU A 451 23.21 -18.30 6.41
N VAL A 452 22.34 -18.43 5.41
CA VAL A 452 22.75 -18.61 4.00
C VAL A 452 23.42 -17.35 3.43
N THR A 453 22.98 -16.16 3.83
CA THR A 453 23.51 -14.90 3.31
C THR A 453 24.83 -14.47 3.98
N HIS A 454 25.07 -14.85 5.23
CA HIS A 454 26.25 -14.46 6.02
C HIS A 454 27.35 -15.53 6.12
N THR A 455 27.04 -16.81 5.83
CA THR A 455 28.03 -17.91 5.82
C THR A 455 29.26 -17.63 4.94
N HIS A 456 29.15 -16.77 3.92
CA HIS A 456 30.31 -16.37 3.11
C HIS A 456 31.21 -15.27 3.70
N ASN A 457 30.82 -14.56 4.76
CA ASN A 457 31.77 -13.71 5.48
C ASN A 457 32.70 -14.53 6.41
N HIS A 458 32.34 -15.78 6.73
CA HIS A 458 33.08 -16.61 7.69
C HIS A 458 33.99 -17.66 7.07
N ASP A 459 33.71 -18.12 5.84
CA ASP A 459 34.58 -19.08 5.15
C ASP A 459 35.88 -18.42 4.62
N GLU A 460 35.94 -17.09 4.50
CA GLU A 460 37.16 -16.36 4.12
C GLU A 460 38.10 -16.06 5.30
N LEU A 461 37.59 -16.03 6.54
CA LEU A 461 38.42 -15.85 7.74
C LEU A 461 39.15 -17.13 8.17
N LYS A 462 38.83 -18.28 7.56
CA LYS A 462 39.51 -19.57 7.83
C LYS A 462 40.59 -19.94 6.81
N GLN A 463 40.83 -19.11 5.79
CA GLN A 463 41.96 -19.28 4.86
C GLN A 463 43.12 -18.30 5.12
N THR A 464 43.07 -17.53 6.21
CA THR A 464 44.11 -16.56 6.59
C THR A 464 44.76 -16.82 7.95
N HIS A 465 44.72 -18.06 8.44
CA HIS A 465 45.57 -18.50 9.56
C HIS A 465 46.31 -19.80 9.27
#